data_AF-A0A2V2UXD2-F1
#
_entry.id   AF-A0A2V2UXD2-F1
#
_cell.length_a   1.000
_cell.length_b   1.000
_cell.length_c   1.000
_cell.angle_alpha   90.00
_cell.angle_beta   90.00
_cell.angle_gamma   90.00
#
_symmetry.space_group_name_H-M   'P 1'
#
loop_
_entity.id
_entity.type
_entity.pdbx_description
1 polymer ?
#
loop_
_entity_poly.entity_id
_entity_poly.type
_entity_poly.pdbx_seq_one_letter_code
_entity_poly.pdbx_strand_id
1 'polypeptide(L)'
;MYATTVAPLNSVEETTRLHYSEALIKMRENTTTVIVNEWRRANEGSQSYTAPSAAETKHGLPAEITVCFDNSFSRLSPKWLLFQFLKRDVPEVDPESTTRAEAEIETKLHKHGTVLFELATAAERMRQMGESNRVRYESLASIVMVGLVGNIVILALMAVYQYMTLTASLFAAAQSEE
;
A
#
# COMPACT_ATOMS: atom_id res chain seq x y z
N MET A 1 -1.33 -6.53 -9.20
CA MET A 1 -2.70 -5.97 -9.34
C MET A 1 -3.31 -6.59 -10.59
N TYR A 2 -4.46 -7.22 -10.41
CA TYR A 2 -5.22 -7.87 -11.48
C TYR A 2 -6.54 -7.14 -11.65
N ALA A 3 -7.00 -7.00 -12.89
CA ALA A 3 -8.36 -6.59 -13.22
C ALA A 3 -9.05 -7.76 -13.88
N THR A 4 -10.19 -8.15 -13.32
CA THR A 4 -11.04 -9.20 -13.83
C THR A 4 -12.24 -8.56 -14.52
N THR A 5 -12.35 -8.78 -15.82
CA THR A 5 -13.45 -8.26 -16.63
C THR A 5 -14.28 -9.40 -17.18
N VAL A 6 -15.60 -9.21 -17.22
CA VAL A 6 -16.55 -10.12 -17.86
C VAL A 6 -16.76 -9.67 -19.31
N ALA A 7 -16.90 -10.62 -20.23
CA ALA A 7 -17.18 -10.34 -21.64
C ALA A 7 -18.45 -9.48 -21.82
N PRO A 8 -18.46 -8.51 -22.75
CA PRO A 8 -19.59 -7.60 -22.98
C PRO A 8 -20.88 -8.33 -23.36
N LEU A 9 -22.00 -7.91 -22.79
CA LEU A 9 -23.32 -8.39 -23.19
C LEU A 9 -23.81 -7.68 -24.45
N ASN A 10 -24.78 -8.28 -25.14
CA ASN A 10 -25.42 -7.63 -26.29
C ASN A 10 -26.47 -6.62 -25.82
N SER A 11 -27.20 -6.96 -24.74
CA SER A 11 -28.29 -6.18 -24.16
C SER A 11 -28.23 -6.17 -22.62
N VAL A 12 -28.67 -5.07 -22.00
CA VAL A 12 -28.78 -4.92 -20.53
C VAL A 12 -29.82 -5.87 -19.93
N GLU A 13 -30.83 -6.30 -20.70
CA GLU A 13 -31.84 -7.24 -20.23
C GLU A 13 -31.24 -8.64 -19.98
N GLU A 14 -30.16 -8.97 -20.70
CA GLU A 14 -29.44 -10.24 -20.55
C GLU A 14 -28.75 -10.36 -19.19
N THR A 15 -28.47 -9.24 -18.51
CA THR A 15 -27.84 -9.21 -17.18
C THR A 15 -28.67 -9.96 -16.14
N THR A 16 -30.01 -9.84 -16.19
CA THR A 16 -30.92 -10.54 -15.28
C THR A 16 -30.99 -12.05 -15.57
N ARG A 17 -30.72 -12.44 -16.81
CA ARG A 17 -30.77 -13.82 -17.31
C ARG A 17 -29.41 -14.53 -17.24
N LEU A 18 -28.37 -13.81 -16.83
CA LEU A 18 -26.99 -14.27 -16.76
C LEU A 18 -26.82 -15.53 -15.88
N HIS A 19 -27.67 -15.70 -14.86
CA HIS A 19 -27.64 -16.85 -13.94
C HIS A 19 -28.46 -18.06 -14.44
N TYR A 20 -29.31 -17.88 -15.45
CA TYR A 20 -30.33 -18.87 -15.83
C TYR A 20 -30.15 -19.40 -17.25
N SER A 21 -29.39 -18.71 -18.11
CA SER A 21 -29.13 -19.12 -19.49
C SER A 21 -27.74 -19.75 -19.61
N GLU A 22 -27.65 -21.00 -20.06
CA GLU A 22 -26.37 -21.70 -20.26
C GLU A 22 -25.40 -20.95 -21.20
N ALA A 23 -25.93 -20.26 -22.22
CA ALA A 23 -25.10 -19.47 -23.14
C ALA A 23 -24.46 -18.25 -22.46
N LEU A 24 -25.20 -17.60 -21.56
CA LEU A 24 -24.71 -16.43 -20.81
C LEU A 24 -23.83 -16.83 -19.62
N ILE A 25 -24.08 -18.01 -19.02
CA ILE A 25 -23.21 -18.58 -17.99
C ILE A 25 -21.80 -18.82 -18.56
N LYS A 26 -21.69 -19.37 -19.78
CA LYS A 26 -20.39 -19.53 -20.45
C LYS A 26 -19.66 -18.20 -20.67
N MET A 27 -20.39 -17.12 -20.94
CA MET A 27 -19.77 -15.78 -21.07
C MET A 27 -19.32 -15.21 -19.73
N ARG A 28 -20.06 -15.46 -18.64
CA ARG A 28 -19.63 -15.12 -17.28
C ARG A 28 -18.38 -15.90 -16.87
N GLU A 29 -18.35 -17.19 -17.16
CA GLU A 29 -17.22 -18.06 -16.82
C GLU A 29 -15.98 -17.75 -17.67
N ASN A 30 -16.17 -17.15 -18.85
CA ASN A 30 -15.11 -16.59 -19.67
C ASN A 30 -14.66 -15.21 -19.18
N THR A 31 -14.38 -15.09 -17.88
CA THR A 31 -13.76 -13.91 -17.29
C THR A 31 -12.30 -13.83 -17.68
N THR A 32 -11.88 -12.67 -18.15
CA THR A 32 -10.48 -12.40 -18.47
C THR A 32 -9.83 -11.67 -17.31
N THR A 33 -8.84 -12.31 -16.68
CA THR A 33 -7.99 -11.67 -15.68
C THR A 33 -6.75 -11.11 -16.38
N VAL A 34 -6.60 -9.78 -16.37
CA VAL A 34 -5.43 -9.11 -16.94
C VAL A 34 -4.57 -8.54 -15.81
N ILE A 35 -3.25 -8.69 -15.95
CA ILE A 35 -2.30 -8.04 -15.05
C ILE A 35 -2.29 -6.56 -15.38
N VAL A 36 -2.82 -5.72 -14.48
CA VAL A 36 -2.81 -4.26 -14.63
C VAL A 36 -1.43 -3.72 -14.28
N ASN A 37 -0.84 -4.21 -13.20
CA ASN A 37 0.49 -3.82 -12.78
C ASN A 37 1.11 -4.89 -11.86
N GLU A 38 2.42 -5.06 -11.97
CA GLU A 38 3.25 -5.91 -11.12
C GLU A 38 4.43 -5.11 -10.59
N TRP A 39 4.53 -5.00 -9.26
CA TRP A 39 5.69 -4.41 -8.60
C TRP A 39 6.56 -5.51 -8.00
N ARG A 40 7.86 -5.43 -8.26
CA ARG A 40 8.85 -6.36 -7.70
C ARG A 40 9.77 -5.60 -6.76
N ARG A 41 9.89 -6.10 -5.51
CA ARG A 41 10.78 -5.54 -4.48
C ARG A 41 10.56 -4.03 -4.24
N ALA A 42 9.33 -3.56 -4.36
CA ALA A 42 8.96 -2.17 -4.11
C ALA A 42 8.62 -1.95 -2.64
N ASN A 43 9.08 -0.83 -2.07
CA ASN A 43 8.74 -0.40 -0.71
C ASN A 43 7.56 0.56 -0.67
N GLU A 44 7.28 1.24 -1.78
CA GLU A 44 6.18 2.19 -1.96
C GLU A 44 5.76 2.21 -3.44
N GLY A 45 4.51 2.59 -3.70
CA GLY A 45 3.97 2.65 -5.05
C GLY A 45 2.57 3.23 -5.07
N SER A 46 2.20 3.83 -6.20
CA SER A 46 0.86 4.34 -6.46
C SER A 46 0.48 3.94 -7.88
N GLN A 47 -0.69 3.33 -8.05
CA GLN A 47 -1.24 2.98 -9.36
C GLN A 47 -2.67 3.50 -9.47
N SER A 48 -2.97 4.16 -10.58
CA SER A 48 -4.33 4.46 -10.99
C SER A 48 -4.79 3.47 -12.06
N TYR A 49 -6.06 3.09 -12.00
CA TYR A 49 -6.70 2.26 -13.01
C TYR A 49 -8.09 2.81 -13.29
N THR A 50 -8.42 2.91 -14.57
CA THR A 50 -9.76 3.28 -15.02
C THR A 50 -10.50 2.02 -15.39
N ALA A 51 -11.59 1.72 -14.69
CA ALA A 51 -12.44 0.59 -15.04
C ALA A 51 -13.16 0.85 -16.38
N PRO A 52 -13.39 -0.18 -17.20
CA PRO A 52 -14.19 -0.06 -18.42
C PRO A 52 -15.61 0.42 -18.06
N SER A 53 -16.20 1.22 -18.95
CA SER A 53 -17.51 1.85 -18.68
C SER A 53 -18.65 0.84 -18.69
N ALA A 54 -19.78 1.22 -18.08
CA ALA A 54 -21.00 0.42 -18.15
C ALA A 54 -21.51 0.31 -19.60
N ALA A 55 -21.23 1.30 -20.46
CA ALA A 55 -21.57 1.29 -21.87
C ALA A 55 -20.73 0.27 -22.69
N GLU A 56 -19.45 0.10 -22.33
CA GLU A 56 -18.56 -0.86 -22.99
C GLU A 56 -18.87 -2.30 -22.58
N THR A 57 -19.25 -2.49 -21.32
CA THR A 57 -19.53 -3.81 -20.75
C THR A 57 -21.00 -4.23 -20.95
N LYS A 58 -21.97 -3.31 -20.86
CA LYS A 58 -23.43 -3.54 -20.92
C LYS A 58 -24.05 -4.43 -19.84
N HIS A 59 -23.25 -5.07 -18.98
CA HIS A 59 -23.72 -5.70 -17.73
C HIS A 59 -23.78 -4.74 -16.55
N GLY A 60 -23.17 -3.55 -16.64
CA GLY A 60 -23.13 -2.58 -15.54
C GLY A 60 -22.41 -3.08 -14.27
N LEU A 61 -21.76 -4.25 -14.34
CA LEU A 61 -20.96 -4.79 -13.24
C LEU A 61 -19.56 -4.18 -13.32
N PRO A 62 -19.10 -3.47 -12.27
CA PRO A 62 -17.76 -2.91 -12.26
C PRO A 62 -16.72 -4.03 -12.36
N ALA A 63 -15.62 -3.78 -13.06
CA ALA A 63 -14.48 -4.69 -13.09
C ALA A 63 -13.99 -4.96 -11.66
N GLU A 64 -13.82 -6.24 -11.32
CA GLU A 64 -13.25 -6.60 -10.02
C GLU A 64 -11.74 -6.35 -10.05
N ILE A 65 -11.26 -5.56 -9.10
CA ILE A 65 -9.83 -5.24 -8.98
C ILE A 65 -9.27 -6.00 -7.78
N THR A 66 -8.33 -6.90 -8.05
CA THR A 66 -7.65 -7.67 -7.01
C THR A 66 -6.22 -7.17 -6.83
N VAL A 67 -5.87 -6.76 -5.60
CA VAL A 67 -4.50 -6.38 -5.24
C VAL A 67 -3.91 -7.48 -4.36
N CYS A 68 -2.80 -8.07 -4.82
CA CYS A 68 -2.09 -9.14 -4.12
C CYS A 68 -0.74 -8.61 -3.64
N PHE A 69 -0.38 -8.94 -2.40
CA PHE A 69 0.93 -8.64 -1.82
C PHE A 69 1.65 -9.95 -1.53
N ASP A 70 2.81 -10.16 -2.16
CA ASP A 70 3.65 -11.33 -1.94
C ASP A 70 4.91 -10.95 -1.15
N ASN A 71 5.14 -11.66 -0.04
CA ASN A 71 6.35 -11.56 0.78
C ASN A 71 7.19 -12.85 0.64
N SER A 72 7.61 -13.15 -0.58
CA SER A 72 8.47 -14.30 -0.88
C SER A 72 9.92 -14.13 -0.41
N PHE A 73 10.34 -12.91 -0.02
CA PHE A 73 11.74 -12.59 0.28
C PHE A 73 12.15 -12.81 1.76
N SER A 74 11.25 -12.63 2.73
CA SER A 74 11.56 -12.79 4.16
C SER A 74 10.45 -13.54 4.87
N ARG A 75 10.68 -14.83 5.16
CA ARG A 75 9.77 -15.66 5.96
C ARG A 75 9.90 -15.43 7.46
N LEU A 76 11.02 -14.87 7.91
CA LEU A 76 11.34 -14.78 9.34
C LEU A 76 10.60 -13.63 10.04
N SER A 77 10.29 -12.56 9.32
CA SER A 77 9.57 -11.40 9.85
C SER A 77 8.38 -11.05 8.95
N PRO A 78 7.16 -10.88 9.52
CA PRO A 78 6.03 -10.41 8.76
C PRO A 78 6.28 -8.98 8.26
N LYS A 79 5.81 -8.68 7.06
CA LYS A 79 5.86 -7.32 6.49
C LYS A 79 4.53 -6.63 6.77
N TRP A 80 4.64 -5.44 7.34
CA TRP A 80 3.49 -4.56 7.54
C TRP A 80 3.29 -3.72 6.27
N LEU A 81 2.05 -3.67 5.80
CA LEU A 81 1.66 -2.99 4.57
C LEU A 81 0.57 -1.98 4.90
N LEU A 82 0.71 -0.78 4.36
CA LEU A 82 -0.31 0.27 4.40
C LEU A 82 -0.71 0.57 2.96
N PHE A 83 -1.98 0.37 2.63
CA PHE A 83 -2.52 0.64 1.31
C PHE A 83 -3.92 1.24 1.43
N GLN A 84 -4.33 1.96 0.39
CA GLN A 84 -5.66 2.54 0.33
C GLN A 84 -6.18 2.56 -1.10
N PHE A 85 -7.49 2.32 -1.24
CA PHE A 85 -8.21 2.53 -2.48
C PHE A 85 -8.91 3.88 -2.45
N LEU A 86 -8.63 4.69 -3.47
CA LEU A 86 -9.32 5.94 -3.73
C LEU A 86 -10.13 5.76 -5.01
N LYS A 87 -11.46 5.73 -4.88
CA LYS A 87 -12.37 5.67 -6.02
C LYS A 87 -12.65 7.08 -6.49
N ARG A 88 -12.50 7.31 -7.79
CA ARG A 88 -12.97 8.51 -8.47
C ARG A 88 -14.09 8.10 -9.42
N ASP A 89 -15.29 8.58 -9.17
CA ASP A 89 -16.40 8.40 -10.09
C ASP A 89 -16.19 9.34 -11.28
N VAL A 90 -16.08 8.75 -12.48
CA VAL A 90 -16.02 9.48 -13.74
C VAL A 90 -17.46 9.68 -14.21
N PRO A 91 -17.86 10.89 -14.65
CA PRO A 91 -19.21 11.12 -15.14
C PRO A 91 -19.42 10.29 -16.41
N GLU A 92 -20.37 9.35 -16.36
CA GLU A 92 -20.92 8.73 -17.56
C GLU A 92 -21.94 9.70 -18.14
N VAL A 93 -21.47 10.64 -18.97
CA VAL A 93 -22.35 11.56 -19.68
C VAL A 93 -23.16 10.73 -20.68
N ASP A 94 -24.43 10.52 -20.37
CA ASP A 94 -25.38 9.91 -21.31
C ASP A 94 -25.50 10.82 -22.55
N PRO A 95 -25.08 10.36 -23.75
CA PRO A 95 -25.15 11.16 -24.97
C PRO A 95 -26.57 11.56 -25.36
N GLU A 96 -27.61 10.98 -24.76
CA GLU A 96 -29.03 11.34 -24.99
C GLU A 96 -29.65 12.27 -23.93
N SER A 97 -28.91 12.68 -22.88
CA SER A 97 -29.44 13.62 -21.89
C SER A 97 -29.64 15.03 -22.49
N THR A 98 -30.90 15.45 -22.63
CA THR A 98 -31.36 16.57 -23.46
C THR A 98 -31.28 17.95 -22.78
N THR A 99 -30.69 18.05 -21.59
CA THR A 99 -30.72 19.23 -20.72
C THR A 99 -29.33 19.87 -20.61
N ARG A 100 -29.02 20.81 -21.53
CA ARG A 100 -27.76 21.60 -21.51
C ARG A 100 -27.40 22.18 -20.14
N ALA A 101 -28.39 22.54 -19.33
CA ALA A 101 -28.19 23.07 -17.98
C ALA A 101 -27.66 22.01 -16.99
N GLU A 102 -28.12 20.77 -17.08
CA GLU A 102 -27.66 19.67 -16.22
C GLU A 102 -26.21 19.30 -16.57
N ALA A 103 -25.87 19.26 -17.87
CA ALA A 103 -24.51 19.03 -18.33
C ALA A 103 -23.51 20.11 -17.85
N GLU A 104 -23.91 21.39 -17.84
CA GLU A 104 -23.08 22.49 -17.31
C GLU A 104 -22.88 22.42 -15.79
N ILE A 105 -23.91 21.98 -15.05
CA ILE A 105 -23.82 21.80 -13.60
C ILE A 105 -22.93 20.60 -13.27
N GLU A 106 -23.10 19.48 -13.97
CA GLU A 106 -22.31 18.27 -13.79
C GLU A 106 -20.83 18.50 -14.10
N THR A 107 -20.52 19.21 -15.19
CA THR A 107 -19.13 19.56 -15.53
C THR A 107 -18.47 20.46 -14.47
N LYS A 108 -19.19 21.44 -13.92
CA LYS A 108 -18.68 22.25 -12.80
C LYS A 108 -18.49 21.43 -11.53
N LEU A 109 -19.45 20.57 -11.19
CA LEU A 109 -19.37 19.69 -10.02
C LEU A 109 -18.17 18.74 -10.13
N HIS A 110 -17.95 18.16 -11.31
CA HIS A 110 -16.81 17.30 -11.58
C HIS A 110 -15.47 18.05 -11.47
N LYS A 111 -15.41 19.31 -11.92
CA LYS A 111 -14.21 20.16 -11.76
C LYS A 111 -13.88 20.38 -10.29
N HIS A 112 -14.87 20.72 -9.47
CA HIS A 112 -14.68 20.87 -8.02
C HIS A 112 -14.35 19.54 -7.32
N GLY A 113 -15.03 18.46 -7.71
CA GLY A 113 -14.74 17.11 -7.23
C GLY A 113 -13.32 16.65 -7.56
N THR A 114 -12.79 17.02 -8.74
CA THR A 114 -11.41 16.72 -9.14
C THR A 114 -10.41 17.37 -8.18
N VAL A 115 -10.60 18.65 -7.88
CA VAL A 115 -9.70 19.39 -6.98
C VAL A 115 -9.76 18.81 -5.56
N LEU A 116 -10.96 18.48 -5.05
CA LEU A 116 -11.12 17.86 -3.74
C LEU A 116 -10.47 16.47 -3.67
N PHE A 117 -10.61 15.68 -4.74
CA PHE A 117 -10.00 14.36 -4.82
C PHE A 117 -8.47 14.43 -4.86
N GLU A 118 -7.90 15.35 -5.62
CA GLU A 118 -6.44 15.60 -5.63
C GLU A 118 -5.94 16.02 -4.26
N LEU A 119 -6.67 16.92 -3.58
CA LEU A 119 -6.34 17.36 -2.24
C LEU A 119 -6.40 16.21 -1.22
N ALA A 120 -7.46 15.38 -1.29
CA ALA A 120 -7.59 14.19 -0.45
C ALA A 120 -6.46 13.19 -0.71
N THR A 121 -6.11 12.97 -1.98
CA THR A 121 -4.98 12.10 -2.37
C THR A 121 -3.65 12.64 -1.84
N ALA A 122 -3.43 13.94 -1.89
CA ALA A 122 -2.21 14.58 -1.38
C ALA A 122 -2.12 14.52 0.15
N ALA A 123 -3.22 14.83 0.85
CA ALA A 123 -3.32 14.74 2.31
C ALA A 123 -3.04 13.32 2.79
N GLU A 124 -3.60 12.33 2.10
CA GLU A 124 -3.40 10.94 2.44
C GLU A 124 -1.97 10.46 2.19
N ARG A 125 -1.34 10.86 1.07
CA ARG A 125 0.08 10.58 0.84
C ARG A 125 0.96 11.15 1.96
N MET A 126 0.66 12.37 2.44
CA MET A 126 1.38 12.97 3.56
C MET A 126 1.17 12.17 4.86
N ARG A 127 -0.05 11.70 5.13
CA ARG A 127 -0.35 10.83 6.28
C ARG A 127 0.47 9.53 6.25
N GLN A 128 0.50 8.86 5.10
CA GLN A 128 1.25 7.62 4.91
C GLN A 128 2.76 7.82 5.08
N MET A 129 3.31 8.92 4.54
CA MET A 129 4.70 9.29 4.75
C MET A 129 5.00 9.60 6.22
N GLY A 130 4.11 10.29 6.92
CA GLY A 130 4.26 10.58 8.35
C GLY A 130 4.32 9.30 9.19
N GLU A 131 3.44 8.35 8.89
CA GLU A 131 3.37 7.06 9.61
C GLU A 131 4.58 6.17 9.31
N SER A 132 5.01 6.11 8.05
CA SER A 132 6.26 5.45 7.63
C SER A 132 7.48 6.03 8.34
N ASN A 133 7.58 7.36 8.41
CA ASN A 133 8.67 8.04 9.10
C ASN A 133 8.66 7.75 10.59
N ARG A 134 7.49 7.75 11.25
CA ARG A 134 7.36 7.41 12.67
C ARG A 134 7.96 6.03 12.98
N VAL A 135 7.59 5.02 12.21
CA VAL A 135 8.09 3.65 12.39
C VAL A 135 9.62 3.58 12.17
N ARG A 136 10.14 4.29 11.16
CA ARG A 136 11.58 4.37 10.90
C ARG A 136 12.34 5.04 12.06
N TYR A 137 11.81 6.13 12.61
CA TYR A 137 12.43 6.82 13.74
C TYR A 137 12.43 5.95 15.00
N GLU A 138 11.34 5.25 15.28
CA GLU A 138 11.24 4.34 16.43
C GLU A 138 12.26 3.20 16.33
N SER A 139 12.37 2.59 15.15
CA SER A 139 13.40 1.59 14.83
C SER A 139 14.82 2.14 15.02
N LEU A 140 15.10 3.33 14.48
CA LEU A 140 16.42 3.93 14.52
C LEU A 140 16.82 4.32 15.95
N ALA A 141 15.88 4.88 16.72
CA ALA A 141 16.06 5.18 18.13
C ALA A 141 16.38 3.91 18.94
N SER A 142 15.67 2.80 18.69
CA SER A 142 15.97 1.52 19.34
C SER A 142 17.37 1.03 19.05
N ILE A 143 17.83 1.10 17.79
CA ILE A 143 19.18 0.67 17.40
C ILE A 143 20.25 1.55 18.08
N VAL A 144 20.05 2.87 18.09
CA VAL A 144 20.96 3.82 18.74
C VAL A 144 21.04 3.57 20.24
N MET A 145 19.89 3.35 20.90
CA MET A 145 19.84 3.05 22.33
C MET A 145 20.58 1.75 22.66
N VAL A 146 20.37 0.68 21.89
CA VAL A 146 21.09 -0.58 22.08
C VAL A 146 22.60 -0.39 21.90
N GLY A 147 23.03 0.37 20.88
CA GLY A 147 24.44 0.70 20.67
C GLY A 147 25.05 1.51 21.83
N LEU A 148 24.31 2.48 22.38
CA LEU A 148 24.76 3.30 23.50
C LEU A 148 24.88 2.49 24.80
N VAL A 149 23.89 1.66 25.09
CA VAL A 149 23.94 0.72 26.24
C VAL A 149 25.12 -0.24 26.10
N GLY A 150 25.33 -0.80 24.90
CA GLY A 150 26.48 -1.67 24.62
C GLY A 150 27.82 -0.99 24.89
N ASN A 151 27.99 0.26 24.45
CA ASN A 151 29.21 1.04 24.72
C ASN A 151 29.43 1.28 26.23
N ILE A 152 28.38 1.65 26.98
CA ILE A 152 28.48 1.85 28.43
C ILE A 152 28.93 0.56 29.12
N VAL A 153 28.35 -0.59 28.74
CA VAL A 153 28.71 -1.90 29.30
C VAL A 153 30.17 -2.26 29.01
N ILE A 154 30.64 -2.04 27.79
CA ILE A 154 32.04 -2.31 27.41
C ILE A 154 33.00 -1.42 28.20
N LEU A 155 32.70 -0.12 28.32
CA LEU A 155 33.51 0.81 29.11
C LEU A 155 33.56 0.41 30.58
N ALA A 156 32.43 -0.01 31.16
CA ALA A 156 32.38 -0.48 32.54
C ALA A 156 33.22 -1.75 32.75
N LEU A 157 33.13 -2.72 31.83
CA LEU A 157 33.96 -3.93 31.87
C LEU A 157 35.44 -3.62 31.76
N MET A 158 35.84 -2.71 30.85
CA MET A 158 37.23 -2.27 30.72
C MET A 158 37.72 -1.56 31.98
N ALA A 159 36.90 -0.70 32.59
CA ALA A 159 37.26 -0.01 33.83
C ALA A 159 37.47 -0.98 35.00
N VAL A 160 36.58 -1.97 35.17
CA VAL A 160 36.73 -3.02 36.18
C VAL A 160 37.99 -3.85 35.94
N TYR A 161 38.24 -4.24 34.69
CA TYR A 161 39.45 -4.98 34.32
C TYR A 161 40.72 -4.18 34.62
N GLN A 162 40.76 -2.90 34.25
CA GLN A 162 41.87 -2.00 34.55
C GLN A 162 42.08 -1.85 36.07
N TYR A 163 41.00 -1.73 36.84
CA TYR A 163 41.08 -1.65 38.30
C TYR A 163 41.66 -2.93 38.93
N MET A 164 41.19 -4.11 38.52
CA MET A 164 41.70 -5.39 39.03
C MET A 164 43.16 -5.64 38.65
N THR A 165 43.57 -5.26 37.43
CA THR A 165 44.95 -5.42 36.97
C THR A 165 45.92 -4.46 37.69
N LEU A 166 45.53 -3.20 37.89
CA LEU A 166 46.31 -2.23 38.66
C LEU A 166 46.43 -2.60 40.15
N THR A 167 45.36 -3.12 40.76
CA THR A 167 45.42 -3.57 42.15
C THR A 167 46.29 -4.81 42.30
N ALA A 168 46.19 -5.77 41.38
CA ALA A 168 47.06 -6.95 41.39
C ALA A 168 48.55 -6.59 41.19
N SER A 169 48.88 -5.63 40.31
CA SER A 169 50.27 -5.21 40.10
C SER A 169 50.83 -4.42 41.28
N LEU A 170 50.02 -3.57 41.93
CA LEU A 170 50.42 -2.86 43.16
C LEU A 170 50.66 -3.83 44.33
N PHE A 171 49.79 -4.83 44.50
CA PHE A 171 50.00 -5.86 45.53
C PHE A 171 51.25 -6.71 45.27
N ALA A 172 51.50 -7.07 44.00
CA ALA A 172 52.71 -7.79 43.63
C ALA A 172 53.99 -6.96 43.84
N ALA A 173 53.94 -5.65 43.56
CA ALA A 173 55.05 -4.75 43.81
C ALA A 173 55.35 -4.61 45.32
N ALA A 174 54.32 -4.48 46.15
CA ALA A 174 54.47 -4.39 47.60
C ALA A 174 55.10 -5.65 48.23
N GLN A 175 54.82 -6.84 47.69
CA GLN A 175 55.46 -8.09 48.13
C GLN A 175 56.92 -8.25 47.67
N SER A 176 57.38 -7.45 46.70
CA SER A 176 58.77 -7.51 46.20
C SER A 176 59.73 -6.54 46.92
N GLU A 177 59.20 -5.65 47.77
CA GLU A 177 59.98 -4.72 48.59
C GLU A 177 60.19 -5.21 50.05
N GLU A 178 59.61 -6.34 50.46
CA GLU A 178 59.95 -7.09 51.69
C GLU A 178 60.99 -8.19 51.42
#